data_AF-A0AAJ0IUD4-F1
#
_entry.id   AF-A0AAJ0IUD4-F1
#
_cell.length_a   1.000
_cell.length_b   1.000
_cell.length_c   1.000
_cell.angle_alpha   90.00
_cell.angle_beta   90.00
_cell.angle_gamma   90.00
#
_symmetry.space_group_name_H-M   'P 1'
#
loop_
_entity.id
_entity.type
_entity.pdbx_description
1 polymer ?
#
loop_
_entity_poly.entity_id
_entity_poly.type
_entity_poly.pdbx_seq_one_letter_code
_entity_poly.pdbx_strand_id
1 'polypeptide(L)'
;LLSQGNYAQAADVYEGALRGLYRDDPDLMLGLAQAQFGLGNAAQARQTLDALIAANPTFRSHDGHLLYARAVESSGTIDEALHEYETLVQGYPGEEARVRYAQLLQRAARPEDAKAMYDQVVRRAAASPKHYQREQRSWIDQARKGLSELSSIA
;
A
#
# COMPACT_ATOMS: atom_id res chain seq x y z
N LEU A 1 -2.73 -20.01 -2.47
CA LEU A 1 -1.80 -19.81 -1.34
C LEU A 1 -1.96 -18.42 -0.75
N LEU A 2 -1.64 -17.35 -1.47
CA LEU A 2 -1.80 -15.96 -1.00
C LEU A 2 -3.24 -15.58 -0.60
N SER A 3 -4.23 -15.89 -1.44
CA SER A 3 -5.66 -15.61 -1.17
C SER A 3 -6.25 -16.45 -0.03
N GLN A 4 -5.55 -17.50 0.40
CA GLN A 4 -5.93 -18.39 1.50
C GLN A 4 -5.19 -18.04 2.80
N GLY A 5 -4.32 -17.02 2.80
CA GLY A 5 -3.49 -16.65 3.94
C GLY A 5 -2.31 -17.59 4.20
N ASN A 6 -2.05 -18.56 3.31
CA ASN A 6 -0.94 -19.52 3.44
C ASN A 6 0.36 -18.89 2.93
N TYR A 7 0.82 -17.84 3.62
CA TYR A 7 1.94 -17.02 3.18
C TYR A 7 3.29 -17.75 3.27
N ALA A 8 3.50 -18.61 4.27
CA ALA A 8 4.74 -19.39 4.40
C ALA A 8 4.94 -20.30 3.18
N GLN A 9 3.93 -21.11 2.87
CA GLN A 9 3.98 -21.99 1.70
C GLN A 9 4.07 -21.22 0.38
N ALA A 10 3.43 -20.04 0.28
CA ALA A 10 3.59 -19.19 -0.89
C ALA A 10 5.05 -18.74 -1.07
N ALA A 11 5.70 -18.27 0.00
CA ALA A 11 7.09 -17.84 -0.04
C ALA A 11 8.01 -18.97 -0.51
N ASP A 12 7.89 -20.18 0.07
CA ASP A 12 8.69 -21.34 -0.33
C ASP A 12 8.54 -21.67 -1.82
N VAL A 13 7.30 -21.61 -2.34
CA VAL A 13 7.01 -21.87 -3.76
C VAL A 13 7.65 -20.82 -4.66
N TYR A 14 7.51 -19.53 -4.32
CA TYR A 14 8.07 -18.45 -5.13
C TYR A 14 9.60 -18.46 -5.09
N GLU A 15 10.22 -18.63 -3.92
CA GLU A 15 11.68 -18.74 -3.79
C GLU A 15 12.25 -19.95 -4.55
N GLY A 16 11.52 -21.07 -4.56
CA GLY A 16 11.88 -22.25 -5.35
C GLY A 16 11.83 -21.99 -6.86
N ALA A 17 10.88 -21.17 -7.31
CA ALA A 17 10.66 -20.85 -8.72
C ALA A 17 11.60 -19.77 -9.26
N LEU A 18 12.09 -18.85 -8.42
CA LEU A 18 13.02 -17.77 -8.77
C LEU A 18 14.45 -18.29 -8.99
N ARG A 19 14.62 -19.19 -9.96
CA ARG A 19 15.91 -19.81 -10.32
C ARG A 19 16.10 -19.88 -11.83
N GLY A 20 17.37 -19.95 -12.25
CA GLY A 20 17.73 -20.08 -13.65
C GLY A 20 17.15 -18.95 -14.50
N LEU A 21 16.36 -19.30 -15.51
CA LEU A 21 15.72 -18.35 -16.43
C LEU A 21 14.68 -17.45 -15.76
N TYR A 22 14.11 -17.86 -14.63
CA TYR A 22 13.02 -17.14 -13.94
C TYR A 22 13.49 -16.33 -12.73
N ARG A 23 14.81 -16.21 -12.51
CA ARG A 23 15.37 -15.56 -11.32
C ARG A 23 14.92 -14.11 -11.09
N ASP A 24 14.58 -13.42 -12.18
CA ASP A 24 14.17 -12.01 -12.20
C ASP A 24 12.72 -11.86 -12.73
N ASP A 25 11.93 -12.93 -12.73
CA ASP A 25 10.56 -12.91 -13.24
C ASP A 25 9.66 -11.99 -12.38
N PRO A 26 9.04 -10.95 -12.96
CA PRO A 26 8.40 -9.90 -12.19
C PRO A 26 7.18 -10.37 -11.40
N ASP A 27 6.41 -11.32 -11.93
CA ASP A 27 5.21 -11.84 -11.27
C ASP A 27 5.57 -12.76 -10.10
N LEU A 28 6.61 -13.59 -10.24
CA LEU A 28 7.12 -14.42 -9.15
C LEU A 28 7.74 -13.57 -8.03
N MET A 29 8.49 -12.52 -8.37
CA MET A 29 9.06 -11.60 -7.39
C MET A 29 7.97 -10.83 -6.64
N LEU A 30 6.93 -10.35 -7.34
CA LEU A 30 5.79 -9.69 -6.70
C LEU A 30 5.04 -10.66 -5.78
N GLY A 31 4.81 -11.90 -6.21
CA GLY A 31 4.20 -12.94 -5.39
C GLY A 31 5.01 -13.25 -4.13
N LEU A 32 6.35 -13.31 -4.24
CA LEU A 32 7.24 -13.48 -3.10
C LEU A 32 7.12 -12.31 -2.11
N ALA A 33 7.16 -11.08 -2.60
CA ALA A 33 7.02 -9.90 -1.75
C ALA A 33 5.67 -9.87 -1.02
N GLN A 34 4.59 -10.26 -1.70
CA GLN A 34 3.25 -10.39 -1.09
C GLN A 34 3.25 -11.43 0.04
N ALA A 35 3.90 -12.58 -0.18
CA ALA A 35 4.02 -13.63 0.82
C ALA A 35 4.84 -13.16 2.04
N GLN A 36 6.00 -12.56 1.80
CA GLN A 36 6.88 -12.03 2.85
C GLN A 36 6.17 -10.96 3.69
N PHE A 37 5.45 -10.03 3.05
CA PHE A 37 4.69 -9.01 3.77
C PHE A 37 3.55 -9.64 4.58
N GLY A 38 2.85 -10.64 4.03
CA GLY A 38 1.80 -11.39 4.75
C GLY A 38 2.31 -12.15 5.98
N LEU A 39 3.60 -12.52 6.00
CA LEU A 39 4.28 -13.10 7.16
C LEU A 39 4.75 -12.07 8.20
N GLY A 40 4.55 -10.77 7.94
CA GLY A 40 5.08 -9.69 8.78
C GLY A 40 6.54 -9.33 8.50
N ASN A 41 7.16 -9.93 7.48
CA ASN A 41 8.56 -9.66 7.10
C ASN A 41 8.66 -8.45 6.17
N ALA A 42 8.20 -7.29 6.64
CA ALA A 42 8.09 -6.09 5.80
C ALA A 42 9.43 -5.63 5.20
N ALA A 43 10.53 -5.72 5.96
CA ALA A 43 11.86 -5.37 5.46
C ALA A 43 12.32 -6.28 4.32
N GLN A 44 12.01 -7.58 4.42
CA GLN A 44 12.33 -8.55 3.36
C GLN A 44 11.46 -8.31 2.12
N ALA A 45 10.18 -8.02 2.32
CA ALA A 45 9.27 -7.65 1.23
C ALA A 45 9.76 -6.40 0.49
N ARG A 46 10.21 -5.36 1.22
CA ARG A 46 10.82 -4.16 0.65
C ARG A 46 12.03 -4.50 -0.21
N GLN A 47 12.97 -5.30 0.31
CA GLN A 47 14.16 -5.74 -0.45
C GLN A 47 13.80 -6.48 -1.75
N THR A 48 12.81 -7.38 -1.70
CA THR A 48 12.33 -8.09 -2.90
C THR A 48 11.71 -7.13 -3.92
N LEU A 49 10.96 -6.12 -3.46
CA LEU A 49 10.36 -5.11 -4.33
C LEU A 49 11.40 -4.15 -4.92
N ASP A 50 12.42 -3.77 -4.16
CA ASP A 50 13.56 -3.00 -4.67
C ASP A 50 14.27 -3.76 -5.79
N ALA A 51 14.53 -5.05 -5.59
CA ALA A 51 15.10 -5.92 -6.60
C ALA A 51 14.20 -6.05 -7.83
N LEU A 52 12.88 -6.17 -7.63
CA LEU A 52 11.89 -6.22 -8.71
C LEU A 52 11.95 -4.96 -9.56
N ILE A 53 11.94 -3.78 -8.94
CA ILE A 53 12.00 -2.49 -9.65
C ILE A 53 13.32 -2.36 -10.43
N ALA A 54 14.44 -2.75 -9.83
CA ALA A 54 15.75 -2.68 -10.45
C ALA A 54 15.89 -3.63 -11.66
N ALA A 55 15.40 -4.86 -11.54
CA ALA A 55 15.48 -5.86 -12.61
C ALA A 55 14.43 -5.64 -13.72
N ASN A 56 13.28 -5.07 -13.37
CA ASN A 56 12.13 -4.91 -14.27
C ASN A 56 11.62 -3.46 -14.31
N PRO A 57 12.40 -2.48 -14.80
CA PRO A 57 12.08 -1.05 -14.72
C PRO A 57 10.83 -0.65 -15.52
N THR A 58 10.35 -1.49 -16.44
CA THR A 58 9.12 -1.29 -17.22
C THR A 58 7.91 -2.00 -16.63
N PHE A 59 8.07 -2.85 -15.62
CA PHE A 59 6.97 -3.51 -14.94
C PHE A 59 6.15 -2.49 -14.15
N ARG A 60 4.82 -2.57 -14.26
CA ARG A 60 3.88 -1.62 -13.65
C ARG A 60 2.77 -2.42 -12.98
N SER A 61 2.62 -2.23 -11.67
CA SER A 61 1.56 -2.85 -10.90
C SER A 61 1.12 -1.89 -9.81
N HIS A 62 -0.14 -1.43 -9.87
CA HIS A 62 -0.69 -0.56 -8.84
C HIS A 62 -0.64 -1.23 -7.45
N ASP A 63 -0.96 -2.52 -7.40
CA ASP A 63 -0.89 -3.31 -6.16
C ASP A 63 0.55 -3.52 -5.69
N GLY A 64 1.51 -3.65 -6.61
CA GLY A 64 2.93 -3.69 -6.29
C GLY A 64 3.43 -2.38 -5.68
N HIS A 65 3.04 -1.24 -6.26
CA HIS A 65 3.39 0.08 -5.71
C HIS A 65 2.76 0.34 -4.34
N LEU A 66 1.49 -0.06 -4.15
CA LEU A 66 0.87 0.01 -2.83
C LEU A 66 1.57 -0.91 -1.82
N LEU A 67 1.92 -2.13 -2.21
CA LEU A 67 2.66 -3.06 -1.35
C LEU A 67 4.02 -2.48 -0.94
N TYR A 68 4.71 -1.83 -1.87
CA TYR A 68 5.99 -1.16 -1.60
C TYR A 68 5.82 -0.04 -0.57
N ALA A 69 4.88 0.88 -0.77
CA ALA A 69 4.62 1.95 0.21
C ALA A 69 4.28 1.40 1.61
N ARG A 70 3.49 0.32 1.69
CA ARG A 70 3.17 -0.37 2.96
C ARG A 70 4.39 -1.05 3.59
N ALA A 71 5.26 -1.65 2.77
CA ALA A 71 6.50 -2.25 3.24
C ALA A 71 7.46 -1.17 3.78
N VAL A 72 7.57 -0.03 3.11
CA VAL A 72 8.33 1.14 3.58
C VAL A 72 7.74 1.69 4.87
N GLU A 73 6.41 1.86 4.97
CA GLU A 73 5.75 2.30 6.21
C GLU A 73 6.05 1.38 7.41
N SER A 74 6.14 0.08 7.16
CA SER A 74 6.32 -0.92 8.23
C SER A 74 7.78 -1.18 8.61
N SER A 75 8.73 -0.83 7.74
CA SER A 75 10.17 -1.17 7.92
C SER A 75 11.12 0.01 7.86
N GLY A 76 10.69 1.15 7.33
CA GLY A 76 11.47 2.37 7.18
C GLY A 76 11.07 3.47 8.15
N THR A 77 11.56 4.67 7.86
CA THR A 77 11.22 5.90 8.61
C THR A 77 9.87 6.46 8.17
N ILE A 78 9.28 7.31 9.04
CA ILE A 78 8.05 8.04 8.70
C ILE A 78 8.25 8.92 7.46
N ASP A 79 9.42 9.54 7.31
CA ASP A 79 9.72 10.44 6.19
C ASP A 79 9.83 9.68 4.86
N GLU A 80 10.49 8.52 4.84
CA GLU A 80 10.50 7.65 3.66
C GLU A 80 9.08 7.24 3.27
N ALA A 81 8.27 6.81 4.24
CA ALA A 81 6.90 6.39 3.98
C ALA A 81 6.03 7.55 3.47
N LEU A 82 6.21 8.77 4.01
CA LEU A 82 5.49 9.95 3.52
C LEU A 82 5.83 10.24 2.06
N HIS A 83 7.11 10.16 1.69
CA HIS A 83 7.55 10.37 0.31
C HIS A 83 6.93 9.36 -0.66
N GLU A 84 6.94 8.08 -0.28
CA GLU A 84 6.35 7.02 -1.11
C GLU A 84 4.84 7.20 -1.27
N TYR A 85 4.12 7.51 -0.20
CA TYR A 85 2.68 7.72 -0.26
C TYR A 85 2.31 8.99 -1.04
N GLU A 86 3.06 10.08 -0.91
CA GLU A 86 2.84 11.32 -1.66
C GLU A 86 2.89 11.09 -3.17
N THR A 87 3.81 10.24 -3.62
CA THR A 87 3.93 9.85 -5.03
C THR A 87 2.79 8.90 -5.42
N LEU A 88 2.51 7.89 -4.59
CA LEU A 88 1.52 6.86 -4.88
C LEU A 88 0.10 7.41 -5.08
N VAL A 89 -0.31 8.38 -4.25
CA VAL A 89 -1.70 8.91 -4.28
C VAL A 89 -2.05 9.64 -5.59
N GLN A 90 -1.06 10.06 -6.37
CA GLN A 90 -1.26 10.72 -7.66
C GLN A 90 -1.86 9.78 -8.72
N GLY A 91 -1.52 8.50 -8.67
CA GLY A 91 -1.90 7.51 -9.68
C GLY A 91 -2.69 6.31 -9.17
N TYR A 92 -2.74 6.06 -7.85
CA TYR A 92 -3.35 4.84 -7.32
C TYR A 92 -4.88 4.81 -7.51
N PRO A 93 -5.43 3.72 -8.10
CA PRO A 93 -6.86 3.51 -8.22
C PRO A 93 -7.46 3.08 -6.87
N GLY A 94 -8.49 3.78 -6.42
CA GLY A 94 -9.14 3.50 -5.13
C GLY A 94 -8.69 4.45 -4.01
N GLU A 95 -9.16 4.20 -2.80
CA GLU A 95 -9.00 5.13 -1.67
C GLU A 95 -7.97 4.67 -0.62
N GLU A 96 -7.49 3.42 -0.67
CA GLU A 96 -6.52 2.89 0.30
C GLU A 96 -5.28 3.77 0.44
N ALA A 97 -4.62 4.12 -0.67
CA ALA A 97 -3.41 4.94 -0.65
C ALA A 97 -3.65 6.31 0.01
N ARG A 98 -4.78 6.97 -0.27
CA ARG A 98 -5.10 8.29 0.30
C ARG A 98 -5.39 8.21 1.79
N VAL A 99 -6.12 7.19 2.22
CA VAL A 99 -6.43 6.99 3.64
C VAL A 99 -5.18 6.66 4.44
N ARG A 100 -4.32 5.77 3.95
CA ARG A 100 -3.04 5.46 4.61
C ARG A 100 -2.12 6.67 4.66
N TYR A 101 -2.06 7.45 3.58
CA TYR A 101 -1.27 8.68 3.57
C TYR A 101 -1.77 9.68 4.63
N ALA A 102 -3.08 9.88 4.73
CA ALA A 102 -3.68 10.72 5.76
C ALA A 102 -3.36 10.25 7.18
N GLN A 103 -3.46 8.94 7.43
CA GLN A 103 -3.09 8.34 8.73
C GLN A 103 -1.62 8.58 9.07
N LEU A 104 -0.74 8.44 8.07
CA LEU A 104 0.69 8.69 8.22
C LEU A 104 1.00 10.17 8.49
N LEU A 105 0.30 11.08 7.82
CA LEU A 105 0.38 12.53 8.08
C LEU A 105 -0.02 12.88 9.52
N GLN A 106 -1.06 12.24 10.07
CA GLN A 106 -1.40 12.41 11.50
C GLN A 106 -0.27 11.94 12.42
N ARG A 107 0.31 10.77 12.15
CA ARG A 107 1.46 10.23 12.92
C ARG A 107 2.68 11.14 12.84
N ALA A 108 2.83 11.86 11.72
CA ALA A 108 3.87 12.85 11.49
C ALA A 108 3.54 14.25 12.05
N ALA A 109 2.49 14.39 12.88
CA ALA A 109 2.03 15.65 13.44
C ALA A 109 1.68 16.72 12.38
N ARG A 110 1.14 16.29 11.23
CA ARG A 110 0.62 17.15 10.15
C ARG A 110 -0.91 17.02 10.01
N PRO A 111 -1.69 17.45 11.01
CA PRO A 111 -3.14 17.20 11.06
C PRO A 111 -3.93 17.91 9.96
N GLU A 112 -3.52 19.11 9.54
CA GLU A 112 -4.21 19.85 8.47
C GLU A 112 -4.07 19.15 7.11
N ASP A 113 -2.87 18.64 6.81
CA ASP A 113 -2.63 17.87 5.58
C ASP A 113 -3.40 16.55 5.61
N ALA A 114 -3.43 15.87 6.77
CA ALA A 114 -4.22 14.66 6.95
C ALA A 114 -5.73 14.92 6.73
N LYS A 115 -6.25 16.01 7.29
CA LYS A 115 -7.64 16.44 7.11
C LYS A 115 -7.96 16.67 5.64
N ALA A 116 -7.09 17.37 4.91
CA ALA A 116 -7.25 17.62 3.48
C ALA A 116 -7.36 16.31 2.67
N MET A 117 -6.55 15.31 3.01
CA MET A 117 -6.60 13.99 2.37
C MET A 117 -7.88 13.22 2.70
N TYR A 118 -8.31 13.19 3.96
CA TYR A 118 -9.59 12.55 4.30
C TYR A 118 -10.79 13.24 3.64
N ASP A 119 -10.82 14.57 3.60
CA ASP A 119 -11.85 15.33 2.89
C ASP A 119 -11.86 15.03 1.40
N GLN A 120 -10.69 14.80 0.79
CA GLN A 120 -10.60 14.38 -0.60
C GLN A 120 -11.27 13.01 -0.82
N VAL A 121 -11.02 12.02 0.06
CA VAL A 121 -11.65 10.70 -0.01
C VAL A 121 -13.17 10.80 0.10
N VAL A 122 -13.69 11.55 1.09
CA VAL A 122 -15.13 11.70 1.29
C VAL A 122 -15.80 12.40 0.10
N ARG A 123 -15.18 13.45 -0.44
CA ARG A 123 -15.69 14.16 -1.64
C ARG A 123 -15.73 13.26 -2.87
N ARG A 124 -14.66 12.50 -3.13
CA ARG A 124 -14.58 11.54 -4.25
C ARG A 124 -15.66 10.48 -4.12
N ALA A 125 -15.83 9.91 -2.92
CA ALA A 125 -16.87 8.93 -2.65
C ALA A 125 -18.29 9.47 -2.92
N ALA A 126 -18.59 10.69 -2.49
CA ALA A 126 -19.89 11.32 -2.71
C ALA A 126 -20.21 11.55 -4.20
N ALA A 127 -19.19 11.83 -5.01
CA ALA A 127 -19.31 12.01 -6.46
C ALA A 127 -19.30 10.69 -7.26
N SER A 128 -19.04 9.55 -6.60
CA SER A 128 -18.83 8.25 -7.28
C SER A 128 -20.08 7.37 -7.29
N PRO A 129 -20.20 6.44 -8.25
CA PRO A 129 -21.31 5.48 -8.30
C PRO A 129 -21.43 4.60 -7.05
N LYS A 130 -22.63 4.06 -6.78
CA LYS A 130 -22.89 3.21 -5.60
C LYS A 130 -22.01 1.95 -5.52
N HIS A 131 -21.65 1.36 -6.66
CA HIS A 131 -20.79 0.16 -6.66
C HIS A 131 -19.38 0.50 -6.16
N TYR A 132 -18.84 1.65 -6.55
CA TYR A 132 -17.54 2.15 -6.08
C TYR A 132 -17.57 2.41 -4.57
N GLN A 133 -18.61 3.09 -4.08
CA GLN A 133 -18.78 3.36 -2.66
C GLN A 133 -18.85 2.07 -1.83
N ARG A 134 -19.51 1.02 -2.36
CA ARG A 134 -19.59 -0.29 -1.70
C ARG A 134 -18.23 -0.98 -1.65
N GLU A 135 -17.49 -0.95 -2.75
CA GLU A 135 -16.15 -1.57 -2.85
C GLU A 135 -15.14 -0.87 -1.93
N GLN A 136 -15.17 0.47 -1.89
CA GLN A 136 -14.23 1.28 -1.11
C GLN A 136 -14.75 1.62 0.30
N ARG A 137 -15.85 0.98 0.75
CA ARG A 137 -16.59 1.36 1.96
C ARG A 137 -15.70 1.43 3.21
N SER A 138 -14.85 0.42 3.41
CA SER A 138 -13.94 0.35 4.57
C SER A 138 -12.98 1.53 4.63
N TRP A 139 -12.48 2.00 3.48
CA TRP A 139 -11.59 3.15 3.39
C TRP A 139 -12.34 4.47 3.57
N ILE A 140 -13.53 4.59 2.98
CA ILE A 140 -14.39 5.78 3.14
C ILE A 140 -14.79 5.95 4.61
N ASP A 141 -15.16 4.87 5.29
CA ASP A 141 -15.56 4.91 6.70
C ASP A 141 -14.37 5.27 7.61
N GLN A 142 -13.16 4.79 7.29
CA GLN A 142 -11.93 5.23 7.97
C GLN A 142 -11.65 6.72 7.76
N ALA A 143 -11.83 7.24 6.53
CA ALA A 143 -11.63 8.67 6.27
C ALA A 143 -12.60 9.56 7.06
N ARG A 144 -13.88 9.17 7.13
CA ARG A 144 -14.88 9.87 7.94
C ARG A 144 -14.53 9.86 9.43
N LYS A 145 -14.06 8.72 9.93
CA LYS A 145 -13.59 8.60 11.32
C LYS A 145 -12.41 9.53 11.57
N GLY A 146 -11.40 9.54 10.70
CA GLY A 146 -10.25 10.43 10.80
C GLY A 146 -10.63 11.92 10.83
N LEU A 147 -11.59 12.35 10.00
CA LEU A 147 -12.13 13.72 10.05
C LEU A 147 -12.78 14.05 11.39
N SER A 148 -13.61 13.14 11.92
CA SER A 148 -14.28 13.33 13.20
C SER A 148 -13.30 13.42 14.37
N GLU A 149 -12.22 12.63 14.34
CA GLU A 149 -11.18 12.67 15.36
C GLU A 149 -10.42 13.99 15.32
N LEU A 150 -10.03 14.46 14.12
CA LEU A 150 -9.33 15.74 13.95
C LEU A 150 -10.19 16.95 14.29
N SER A 151 -11.51 16.91 14.04
CA SER A 151 -12.41 18.00 14.45
C SER A 151 -12.68 18.04 15.96
N SER A 152 -12.43 16.95 16.69
CA SER A 152 -12.66 16.88 18.14
C SER A 152 -11.45 17.36 18.96
N ILE A 153 -10.30 17.57 18.31
CA ILE A 153 -9.04 17.98 18.94
C ILE A 153 -8.79 19.50 18.80
N ALA A 154 -9.50 20.15 17.87
CA ALA A 154 -9.46 21.60 17.64
C ALA A 154 -10.48 22.36 18.50
#